data_AF-A0A1B9LQC8-F1
#
_entry.id   AF-A0A1B9LQC8-F1
#
_cell.length_a   1.000
_cell.length_b   1.000
_cell.length_c   1.000
_cell.angle_alpha   90.00
_cell.angle_beta   90.00
_cell.angle_gamma   90.00
#
_symmetry.space_group_name_H-M   'P 1'
#
loop_
_entity.id
_entity.type
_entity.pdbx_description
1 polymer ?
#
loop_
_entity_poly.entity_id
_entity_poly.type
_entity_poly.pdbx_seq_one_letter_code
_entity_poly.pdbx_strand_id
1 'polypeptide(L)' 'MSEKITFVVYARIGPSRNEEKIEIDKAEYEALENKDVYLQELINSYLPDLVDSGIYIED' A
#
# COMPACT_ATOMS: atom_id res chain seq x y z
N MET A 1 2.16 1.31 -25.23
CA MET A 1 1.81 0.88 -23.86
C MET A 1 2.38 1.92 -22.92
N SER A 2 1.64 2.37 -21.91
CA SER A 2 2.19 3.27 -20.91
C SER A 2 3.09 2.49 -19.94
N GLU A 3 4.18 3.10 -19.50
CA GLU A 3 5.08 2.51 -18.50
C GLU A 3 4.36 2.41 -17.14
N LYS A 4 4.63 1.34 -16.39
CA LYS A 4 4.04 1.12 -15.06
C LYS A 4 5.10 1.21 -13.97
N ILE A 5 4.72 1.74 -12.81
CA ILE A 5 5.48 1.66 -11.55
C ILE A 5 4.72 0.73 -10.61
N THR A 6 5.45 -0.17 -9.94
CA THR A 6 4.89 -1.03 -8.89
C THR A 6 5.25 -0.46 -7.52
N PHE A 7 4.24 -0.11 -6.74
CA PHE A 7 4.37 0.22 -5.33
C PHE A 7 4.11 -1.02 -4.48
N VAL A 8 4.86 -1.16 -3.40
CA VAL A 8 4.66 -2.22 -2.41
C VAL A 8 4.27 -1.56 -1.10
N VAL A 9 3.01 -1.69 -0.71
CA VAL A 9 2.52 -1.23 0.59
C VAL A 9 2.53 -2.41 1.52
N TYR A 10 3.07 -2.27 2.73
CA TYR A 10 3.15 -3.36 3.68
C TYR A 10 2.82 -2.90 5.09
N ALA A 11 2.21 -3.80 5.86
CA ALA A 11 2.04 -3.67 7.30
C ALA A 11 2.82 -4.79 8.01
N ARG A 12 3.43 -4.45 9.14
CA ARG A 12 4.16 -5.40 9.99
C ARG A 12 3.66 -5.30 11.42
N ILE A 13 3.17 -6.40 11.95
CA ILE A 13 2.65 -6.52 13.32
C ILE A 13 3.39 -7.66 14.00
N GLY A 14 4.36 -7.34 14.85
CA GLY A 14 5.25 -8.34 15.43
C GLY A 14 6.02 -9.14 14.36
N PRO A 15 5.93 -10.48 14.35
CA PRO A 15 6.57 -11.31 13.33
C PRO A 15 5.80 -11.34 11.99
N SER A 16 4.51 -10.99 11.99
CA SER A 16 3.66 -11.05 10.79
C SER A 16 3.93 -9.89 9.85
N ARG A 17 3.95 -10.17 8.54
CA ARG A 17 4.14 -9.20 7.47
C ARG A 17 3.14 -9.48 6.36
N ASN A 18 2.27 -8.50 6.11
CA ASN A 18 1.36 -8.49 4.98
C ASN A 18 1.81 -7.41 4.01
N GLU A 19 1.74 -7.69 2.71
CA GLU A 19 2.10 -6.73 1.66
C GLU A 19 1.14 -6.84 0.48
N GLU A 20 0.90 -5.70 -0.16
CA GLU A 20 0.07 -5.56 -1.36
C GLU A 20 0.88 -4.85 -2.43
N LYS A 21 0.74 -5.31 -3.68
CA LYS A 21 1.44 -4.75 -4.84
C LYS A 21 0.45 -3.97 -5.70
N ILE A 22 0.80 -2.72 -5.98
CA ILE A 22 -0.07 -1.77 -6.67
C ILE A 22 0.63 -1.31 -7.94
N GLU A 23 0.01 -1.53 -9.08
CA GLU A 23 0.53 -1.05 -10.36
C GLU A 23 -0.14 0.27 -10.74
N ILE A 24 0.66 1.31 -10.90
CA ILE A 24 0.21 2.66 -11.24
C ILE A 24 0.88 3.10 -12.53
N ASP A 25 0.19 3.93 -13.30
CA ASP A 25 0.77 4.54 -14.48
C ASP A 25 1.92 5.47 -14.12
N LYS A 26 3.07 5.28 -14.76
CA LYS A 26 4.26 6.08 -14.47
C LYS A 26 4.05 7.55 -14.79
N ALA A 27 3.39 7.86 -15.90
CA ALA A 27 3.16 9.25 -16.31
C ALA A 27 2.21 9.96 -15.34
N GLU A 28 1.18 9.26 -14.85
CA GLU A 28 0.27 9.78 -13.83
C GLU A 28 1.00 10.07 -12.52
N TYR A 29 1.85 9.15 -12.05
CA TYR A 29 2.62 9.34 -10.83
C TYR A 29 3.66 10.47 -10.95
N GLU A 30 4.32 10.60 -12.10
CA GLU A 30 5.31 11.65 -12.34
C GLU A 30 4.68 13.05 -12.44
N ALA A 31 3.41 13.13 -12.88
CA ALA A 31 2.65 14.37 -12.98
C ALA A 31 2.12 14.89 -11.64
N LEU A 32 2.21 14.12 -10.54
CA LEU A 32 1.75 14.55 -9.22
C LEU A 32 2.60 15.69 -8.67
N GLU A 33 1.93 16.77 -8.25
CA GLU A 33 2.58 17.92 -7.61
C GLU A 33 3.18 17.57 -6.24
N ASN A 34 2.52 16.68 -5.49
CA ASN A 34 2.98 16.25 -4.17
C ASN A 34 2.92 14.73 -4.03
N LYS A 35 4.07 14.09 -4.24
CA LYS A 35 4.23 12.64 -4.16
C LYS A 35 4.08 12.11 -2.74
N ASP A 36 4.46 12.88 -1.73
CA ASP A 36 4.37 12.44 -0.33
C ASP A 36 2.91 12.29 0.12
N VAL A 37 2.04 13.23 -0.27
CA VAL A 37 0.59 13.14 -0.01
C VAL A 37 0.00 11.91 -0.68
N TYR A 38 0.33 11.68 -1.96
CA TYR A 38 -0.13 10.51 -2.70
C TYR A 38 0.32 9.19 -2.07
N LEU A 39 1.58 9.08 -1.65
CA LEU A 39 2.08 7.90 -0.95
C LEU A 39 1.34 7.66 0.37
N GLN A 40 1.03 8.73 1.12
CA GLN A 40 0.25 8.62 2.35
C GLN A 40 -1.19 8.17 2.09
N GLU A 41 -1.83 8.65 1.02
CA GLU A 41 -3.16 8.21 0.59
C GLU A 41 -3.17 6.74 0.17
N LEU A 42 -2.13 6.28 -0.54
CA LEU A 42 -1.95 4.86 -0.85
C LEU A 42 -1.84 4.02 0.41
N ILE A 43 -0.99 4.41 1.37
CA ILE A 43 -0.89 3.69 2.64
C ILE A 43 -2.26 3.61 3.32
N ASN A 44 -2.96 4.74 3.46
CA ASN A 44 -4.25 4.78 4.14
C ASN A 44 -5.33 3.94 3.46
N SER A 45 -5.31 3.86 2.12
CA SER A 45 -6.30 3.11 1.35
C SER A 45 -6.12 1.60 1.46
N TYR A 46 -4.87 1.12 1.57
CA TYR A 46 -4.54 -0.31 1.62
C TYR A 46 -4.30 -0.83 3.04
N LEU A 47 -4.10 0.05 4.02
CA LEU A 47 -3.89 -0.33 5.42
C LEU A 47 -5.00 -1.26 5.97
N PRO A 48 -6.30 -1.04 5.70
CA PRO A 48 -7.36 -1.92 6.21
C PRO A 48 -7.22 -3.37 5.73
N ASP A 49 -6.78 -3.58 4.49
CA ASP A 49 -6.62 -4.91 3.90
C ASP A 49 -5.33 -5.59 4.38
N LEU A 50 -4.32 -4.80 4.74
CA LEU A 50 -3.03 -5.28 5.25
C LEU A 50 -3.06 -5.60 6.74
N VAL A 51 -3.98 -4.98 7.48
CA VAL A 51 -4.13 -5.11 8.93
C VAL A 51 -5.45 -5.80 9.21
N ASP A 52 -5.45 -7.13 9.06
CA ASP A 52 -6.53 -7.99 9.55
C ASP A 52 -6.50 -7.94 11.09
N SER A 53 -7.08 -6.86 11.63
CA SER A 53 -7.08 -6.52 13.04
C SER A 53 -8.36 -7.02 13.68
N GLY A 54 -8.31 -8.27 14.12
CA GLY A 54 -9.28 -8.87 15.05
C GLY A 54 -8.57 -9.44 16.26
N ILE A 55 -9.23 -9.42 17.43
CA ILE A 55 -8.84 -10.29 18.54
C ILE A 55 -9.35 -11.68 18.19
N TYR A 56 -8.47 -12.63 17.87
CA TYR A 56 -8.83 -14.04 17.77
C TYR A 56 -8.45 -14.75 19.09
N ILE A 57 -9.31 -15.66 19.53
CA ILE A 57 -8.97 -16.61 20.59
C ILE A 57 -8.37 -17.81 19.87
N GLU A 58 -7.11 -18.11 20.18
CA GLU A 58 -6.44 -19.36 19.78
C GLU A 58 -6.93 -20.46 20.74
N ASP A 59 -7.47 -21.56 20.20
CA ASP A 59 -7.96 -22.74 20.95
C ASP A 59 -6.82 -23.76 21.15
#